data_AF-A0A2E2IWK1-F1
#
_entry.id   AF-A0A2E2IWK1-F1
#
_cell.length_a   1.000
_cell.length_b   1.000
_cell.length_c   1.000
_cell.angle_alpha   90.00
_cell.angle_beta   90.00
_cell.angle_gamma   90.00
#
_symmetry.space_group_name_H-M   'P 1'
#
loop_
_entity.id
_entity.type
_entity.pdbx_description
1 polymer ?
#
loop_
_entity_poly.entity_id
_entity_poly.type
_entity_poly.pdbx_seq_one_letter_code
_entity_poly.pdbx_strand_id
1 'polypeptide(L)'
;MKTLRLFTTTILLLVFGAFANAQTADEILANYFENTGGIENWKSIEGMKMTGDAGFGPQSFPFVQIMMTDGRMRTEVDLQGQKFIPQAYDGEKMWGMNFQTMAAEEVDSETATNYKNNEANDFPDPFLNYKEKGYQVEYMGEETVEGVETYKLKLTKNKLISDGVEEDNFAVYYFDKENFVPILSENTMPVGPQKGMKVQTVYSDYQEAGDIFYPYSITTKFNGQAGQSIKIESIEINPSVEEVNFSMPTKE
;
A
#
# COMPACT_ATOMS: atom_id res chain seq x y z
N MET A 1 40.30 -52.03 50.78
CA MET A 1 40.00 -51.22 49.57
C MET A 1 39.32 -52.10 48.53
N LYS A 2 37.99 -52.05 48.40
CA LYS A 2 37.23 -52.55 47.25
C LYS A 2 36.10 -51.56 47.00
N THR A 3 36.02 -51.12 45.77
CA THR A 3 35.38 -49.90 45.29
C THR A 3 33.87 -50.05 45.12
N LEU A 4 33.15 -49.02 45.53
CA LEU A 4 31.71 -48.82 45.38
C LEU A 4 31.42 -48.50 43.90
N ARG A 5 30.55 -49.27 43.24
CA ARG A 5 30.06 -48.99 41.89
C ARG A 5 28.86 -48.05 41.99
N LEU A 6 29.04 -46.80 41.56
CA LEU A 6 27.98 -45.82 41.40
C LEU A 6 27.38 -45.98 40.00
N PHE A 7 26.10 -46.32 39.90
CA PHE A 7 25.33 -46.26 38.65
C PHE A 7 24.84 -44.82 38.48
N THR A 8 25.39 -44.09 37.51
CA THR A 8 24.86 -42.81 37.04
C THR A 8 23.93 -43.06 35.86
N THR A 9 22.62 -42.93 36.09
CA THR A 9 21.60 -42.93 35.04
C THR A 9 21.50 -41.50 34.49
N THR A 10 22.04 -41.27 33.30
CA THR A 10 21.86 -40.02 32.55
C THR A 10 20.51 -40.05 31.85
N ILE A 11 19.56 -39.22 32.31
CA ILE A 11 18.32 -38.91 31.58
C ILE A 11 18.66 -37.90 30.49
N LEU A 12 18.57 -38.33 29.23
CA LEU A 12 18.66 -37.46 28.06
C LEU A 12 17.26 -36.87 27.81
N LEU A 13 17.05 -35.60 28.17
CA LEU A 13 15.86 -34.86 27.76
C LEU A 13 15.97 -34.57 26.25
N LEU A 14 15.24 -35.35 25.44
CA LEU A 14 14.92 -34.99 24.05
C LEU A 14 13.90 -33.85 24.08
N VAL A 15 14.39 -32.62 23.98
CA VAL A 15 13.55 -31.47 23.62
C VAL A 15 13.19 -31.64 22.15
N PHE A 16 12.05 -32.27 21.88
CA PHE A 16 11.36 -32.13 20.61
C PHE A 16 10.93 -30.66 20.52
N GLY A 17 11.75 -29.83 19.89
CA GLY A 17 11.31 -28.54 19.38
C GLY A 17 10.21 -28.83 18.37
N ALA A 18 8.96 -28.59 18.75
CA ALA A 18 7.91 -28.41 17.78
C ALA A 18 8.36 -27.23 16.90
N PHE A 19 8.81 -27.54 15.68
CA PHE A 19 8.76 -26.57 14.59
C PHE A 19 7.28 -26.33 14.34
N ALA A 20 6.66 -25.50 15.19
CA ALA A 20 5.48 -24.78 14.77
C ALA A 20 5.94 -24.05 13.51
N ASN A 21 5.34 -24.38 12.36
CA ASN A 21 5.50 -23.58 11.15
C ASN A 21 4.89 -22.21 11.47
N ALA A 22 5.65 -21.36 12.16
CA ALA A 22 5.35 -19.96 12.29
C ALA A 22 5.54 -19.43 10.87
N GLN A 23 4.43 -19.24 10.17
CA GLN A 23 4.46 -18.73 8.82
C GLN A 23 5.23 -17.41 8.85
N THR A 24 6.27 -17.31 8.02
CA THR A 24 7.08 -16.09 8.01
C THR A 24 6.36 -15.01 7.21
N ALA A 25 6.67 -13.74 7.46
CA ALA A 25 6.17 -12.65 6.62
C ALA A 25 6.47 -12.89 5.13
N ASP A 26 7.67 -13.40 4.83
CA ASP A 26 8.08 -13.75 3.46
C ASP A 26 7.19 -14.86 2.84
N GLU A 27 6.74 -15.85 3.61
CA GLU A 27 5.83 -16.89 3.13
C GLU A 27 4.41 -16.37 2.86
N ILE A 28 3.89 -15.47 3.72
CA ILE A 28 2.58 -14.85 3.50
C ILE A 28 2.62 -14.02 2.21
N LEU A 29 3.68 -13.23 2.02
CA LEU A 29 3.86 -12.42 0.81
C LEU A 29 4.11 -13.27 -0.45
N ALA A 30 4.83 -14.39 -0.34
CA ALA A 30 5.01 -15.31 -1.46
C ALA A 30 3.67 -15.90 -1.92
N ASN A 31 2.80 -16.31 -0.99
CA ASN A 31 1.46 -16.80 -1.32
C ASN A 31 0.56 -15.69 -1.86
N TYR A 32 0.67 -14.46 -1.34
CA TYR A 32 -0.03 -13.29 -1.88
C TYR A 32 0.26 -13.10 -3.37
N PHE A 33 1.54 -13.01 -3.74
CA PHE A 33 1.92 -12.81 -5.14
C PHE A 33 1.59 -14.01 -6.02
N GLU A 34 1.74 -15.24 -5.51
CA GLU A 34 1.34 -16.45 -6.25
C GLU A 34 -0.17 -16.47 -6.55
N ASN A 35 -1.00 -16.21 -5.53
CA ASN A 35 -2.46 -16.23 -5.66
C ASN A 35 -3.02 -15.08 -6.51
N THR A 36 -2.27 -13.99 -6.66
CA THR A 36 -2.70 -12.80 -7.40
C THR A 36 -2.05 -12.67 -8.76
N GLY A 37 -1.61 -13.78 -9.37
CA GLY A 37 -1.12 -13.82 -10.75
C GLY A 37 0.34 -14.21 -10.90
N GLY A 38 1.07 -14.47 -9.82
CA GLY A 38 2.48 -14.83 -9.83
C GLY A 38 3.42 -13.62 -9.84
N ILE A 39 4.54 -13.75 -9.13
CA ILE A 39 5.49 -12.65 -8.90
C ILE A 39 6.06 -12.03 -10.18
N GLU A 40 6.21 -12.81 -11.25
CA GLU A 40 6.77 -12.33 -12.51
C GLU A 40 5.79 -11.42 -13.26
N ASN A 41 4.48 -11.68 -13.17
CA ASN A 41 3.46 -10.80 -13.74
C ASN A 41 3.44 -9.46 -12.99
N TRP A 42 3.51 -9.48 -11.66
CA TRP A 42 3.66 -8.26 -10.85
C TRP A 42 4.92 -7.45 -11.19
N LYS A 43 6.06 -8.11 -11.39
CA LYS A 43 7.32 -7.44 -11.80
C LYS A 43 7.28 -6.86 -13.22
N SER A 44 6.43 -7.40 -14.09
CA SER A 44 6.30 -6.94 -15.49
C SER A 44 5.46 -5.66 -15.64
N ILE A 45 4.83 -5.20 -14.56
CA ILE A 45 4.04 -3.97 -14.56
C ILE A 45 5.00 -2.78 -14.58
N GLU A 46 4.91 -1.97 -15.63
CA GLU A 46 5.58 -0.68 -15.79
C GLU A 46 4.62 0.48 -15.50
N GLY A 47 3.31 0.27 -15.71
CA GLY A 47 2.28 1.25 -15.41
C GLY A 47 0.89 0.63 -15.30
N MET A 48 -0.01 1.38 -14.69
CA MET A 48 -1.42 1.01 -14.51
C MET A 48 -2.30 2.22 -14.71
N LYS A 49 -3.33 2.07 -15.54
CA LYS A 49 -4.39 3.07 -15.69
C LYS A 49 -5.70 2.49 -15.17
N MET A 50 -6.27 3.15 -14.17
CA MET A 50 -7.53 2.79 -13.56
C MET A 50 -8.59 3.81 -13.96
N THR A 51 -9.80 3.33 -14.26
CA THR A 51 -10.97 4.18 -14.50
C THR A 51 -12.13 3.69 -13.65
N GLY A 52 -12.97 4.62 -13.19
CA GLY A 52 -14.16 4.31 -12.43
C GLY A 52 -14.69 5.53 -11.69
N ASP A 53 -15.11 5.35 -10.44
CA ASP A 53 -15.77 6.34 -9.61
C ASP A 53 -15.00 6.62 -8.31
N ALA A 54 -14.73 7.90 -8.03
CA ALA A 54 -14.16 8.39 -6.79
C ALA A 54 -15.26 9.05 -5.93
N GLY A 55 -15.57 8.44 -4.79
CA GLY A 55 -16.55 8.90 -3.82
C GLY A 55 -15.95 9.84 -2.76
N PHE A 56 -16.65 10.94 -2.51
CA PHE A 56 -16.37 11.93 -1.46
C PHE A 56 -17.65 12.19 -0.67
N GLY A 57 -17.81 11.50 0.47
CA GLY A 57 -19.05 11.52 1.23
C GLY A 57 -20.24 10.98 0.39
N PRO A 58 -21.36 11.72 0.24
CA PRO A 58 -22.51 11.26 -0.53
C PRO A 58 -22.36 11.44 -2.05
N GLN A 59 -21.29 12.08 -2.52
CA GLN A 59 -21.06 12.36 -3.93
C GLN A 59 -20.05 11.37 -4.51
N SER A 60 -20.21 11.03 -5.79
CA SER A 60 -19.25 10.25 -6.57
C SER A 60 -18.99 10.96 -7.89
N PHE A 61 -17.75 10.87 -8.36
CA PHE A 61 -17.30 11.50 -9.58
C PHE A 61 -16.46 10.51 -10.41
N PRO A 62 -16.64 10.48 -11.74
CA PRO A 62 -15.76 9.68 -12.59
C PRO A 62 -14.31 10.09 -12.37
N PHE A 63 -13.40 9.11 -12.31
CA PHE A 63 -11.97 9.37 -12.20
C PHE A 63 -11.17 8.51 -13.17
N VAL A 64 -9.99 9.01 -13.50
CA VAL A 64 -8.92 8.29 -14.18
C VAL A 64 -7.66 8.47 -13.36
N GLN A 65 -7.00 7.39 -12.99
CA GLN A 65 -5.68 7.43 -12.35
C GLN A 65 -4.67 6.67 -13.20
N ILE A 66 -3.50 7.25 -13.39
CA ILE A 66 -2.36 6.61 -14.04
C ILE A 66 -1.20 6.62 -13.05
N MET A 67 -0.56 5.48 -12.86
CA MET A 67 0.62 5.29 -12.01
C MET A 67 1.68 4.52 -12.80
N MET A 68 2.95 4.87 -12.60
CA MET A 68 4.10 4.29 -13.29
C MET A 68 5.14 3.84 -12.26
N THR A 69 5.97 2.86 -12.60
CA THR A 69 7.05 2.35 -11.73
C THR A 69 8.19 3.34 -11.52
N ASP A 70 8.32 4.35 -12.39
CA ASP A 70 9.23 5.49 -12.19
C ASP A 70 8.70 6.54 -11.20
N GLY A 71 7.56 6.26 -10.56
CA GLY A 71 6.90 7.11 -9.59
C GLY A 71 5.92 8.11 -10.18
N ARG A 72 5.93 8.34 -11.51
CA ARG A 72 4.98 9.25 -12.16
C ARG A 72 3.56 8.83 -11.87
N MET A 73 2.74 9.80 -11.50
CA MET A 73 1.33 9.56 -11.23
C MET A 73 0.48 10.76 -11.60
N ARG A 74 -0.77 10.51 -11.96
CA ARG A 74 -1.75 11.56 -12.20
C ARG A 74 -3.14 11.02 -11.91
N THR A 75 -3.87 11.72 -11.06
CA THR A 75 -5.30 11.46 -10.84
C THR A 75 -6.09 12.59 -11.45
N GLU A 76 -7.09 12.27 -12.26
CA GLU A 76 -8.05 13.21 -12.84
C GLU A 76 -9.45 12.80 -12.39
N VAL A 77 -10.26 13.77 -11.95
CA VAL A 77 -11.64 13.59 -11.52
C VAL A 77 -12.53 14.51 -12.36
N ASP A 78 -13.67 14.00 -12.84
CA ASP A 78 -14.66 14.77 -13.58
C ASP A 78 -15.72 15.34 -12.61
N LEU A 79 -15.60 16.63 -12.33
CA LEU A 79 -16.55 17.38 -11.51
C LEU A 79 -17.60 18.02 -12.41
N GLN A 80 -18.68 17.29 -12.70
CA GLN A 80 -19.84 17.79 -13.45
C GLN A 80 -19.49 18.31 -14.87
N GLY A 81 -18.61 17.61 -15.57
CA GLY A 81 -18.10 17.94 -16.90
C GLY A 81 -16.79 18.73 -16.90
N GLN A 82 -16.24 19.06 -15.72
CA GLN A 82 -14.97 19.75 -15.59
C GLN A 82 -13.88 18.83 -15.03
N LYS A 83 -12.81 18.65 -15.78
CA LYS A 83 -11.61 17.91 -15.35
C LYS A 83 -10.90 18.66 -14.24
N PHE A 84 -10.67 17.97 -13.13
CA PHE A 84 -9.92 18.46 -11.97
C PHE A 84 -8.81 17.46 -11.63
N ILE A 85 -7.59 17.95 -11.45
CA ILE A 85 -6.42 17.10 -11.15
C ILE A 85 -6.04 17.33 -9.70
N PRO A 86 -6.57 16.55 -8.73
CA PRO A 86 -6.26 16.75 -7.33
C PRO A 86 -4.78 16.52 -7.01
N GLN A 87 -4.11 15.67 -7.78
CA GLN A 87 -2.73 15.26 -7.52
C GLN A 87 -2.08 14.71 -8.78
N ALA A 88 -0.83 15.12 -9.01
CA ALA A 88 0.07 14.55 -9.98
C ALA A 88 1.52 14.67 -9.51
N TYR A 89 2.36 13.76 -10.00
CA TYR A 89 3.79 13.75 -9.80
C TYR A 89 4.47 13.40 -11.12
N ASP A 90 5.42 14.21 -11.55
CA ASP A 90 6.10 14.04 -12.86
C ASP A 90 7.43 13.30 -12.78
N GLY A 91 7.81 12.81 -11.60
CA GLY A 91 9.11 12.18 -11.33
C GLY A 91 10.05 13.08 -10.53
N GLU A 92 9.78 14.38 -10.51
CA GLU A 92 10.57 15.37 -9.78
C GLU A 92 9.70 16.28 -8.90
N LYS A 93 8.60 16.78 -9.46
CA LYS A 93 7.68 17.73 -8.83
C LYS A 93 6.33 17.12 -8.60
N MET A 94 5.78 17.45 -7.43
CA MET A 94 4.43 17.11 -7.05
C MET A 94 3.56 18.36 -7.12
N TRP A 95 2.36 18.24 -7.68
CA TRP A 95 1.43 19.36 -7.82
C TRP A 95 -0.01 18.87 -7.77
N GLY A 96 -0.93 19.80 -7.55
CA GLY A 96 -2.37 19.54 -7.58
C GLY A 96 -3.14 20.80 -7.90
N MET A 97 -4.37 20.66 -8.39
CA MET A 97 -5.28 21.78 -8.54
C MET A 97 -5.86 22.15 -7.18
N ASN A 98 -5.80 23.44 -6.85
CA ASN A 98 -6.47 23.99 -5.68
C ASN A 98 -7.95 24.19 -6.00
N PHE A 99 -8.83 23.61 -5.19
CA PHE A 99 -10.27 23.64 -5.43
C PHE A 99 -10.89 25.04 -5.32
N GLN A 100 -10.29 25.93 -4.52
CA GLN A 100 -10.81 27.29 -4.33
C GLN A 100 -10.39 28.22 -5.47
N THR A 101 -9.14 28.11 -5.92
CA THR A 101 -8.58 28.98 -6.96
C THR A 101 -8.73 28.40 -8.36
N MET A 102 -9.04 27.11 -8.47
CA MET A 102 -9.07 26.32 -9.71
C MET A 102 -7.75 26.39 -10.50
N ALA A 103 -6.64 26.66 -9.80
CA ALA A 103 -5.31 26.77 -10.38
C ALA A 103 -4.43 25.61 -9.93
N ALA A 104 -3.49 25.20 -10.78
CA ALA A 104 -2.44 24.27 -10.38
C ALA A 104 -1.48 24.96 -9.40
N GLU A 105 -1.14 24.25 -8.34
CA GLU A 105 -0.20 24.66 -7.30
C GLU A 105 0.83 23.54 -7.06
N GLU A 106 2.11 23.92 -6.99
CA GLU A 106 3.18 23.00 -6.60
C GLU A 106 3.01 22.66 -5.12
N VAL A 107 3.11 21.38 -4.79
CA VAL A 107 3.11 20.90 -3.41
C VAL A 107 4.45 21.26 -2.77
N ASP A 108 4.48 21.50 -1.46
CA ASP A 108 5.71 21.87 -0.78
C ASP A 108 6.79 20.78 -0.91
N SER A 109 8.06 21.21 -0.85
CA SER A 109 9.20 20.33 -1.11
C SER A 109 9.34 19.18 -0.11
N GLU A 110 8.88 19.38 1.13
CA GLU A 110 8.95 18.35 2.17
C GLU A 110 7.97 17.22 1.85
N THR A 111 6.71 17.58 1.56
CA THR A 111 5.68 16.63 1.12
C THR A 111 6.10 15.92 -0.17
N ALA A 112 6.67 16.64 -1.16
CA ALA A 112 7.15 16.03 -2.39
C ALA A 112 8.33 15.05 -2.14
N THR A 113 9.25 15.39 -1.23
CA THR A 113 10.37 14.52 -0.85
C THR A 113 9.89 13.26 -0.13
N ASN A 114 8.92 13.42 0.78
CA ASN A 114 8.28 12.31 1.49
C ASN A 114 7.64 11.33 0.51
N TYR A 115 6.85 11.85 -0.46
CA TYR A 115 6.23 11.07 -1.53
C TYR A 115 7.27 10.32 -2.37
N LYS A 116 8.32 11.02 -2.83
CA LYS A 116 9.39 10.43 -3.64
C LYS A 116 10.11 9.28 -2.93
N ASN A 117 10.34 9.39 -1.63
CA ASN A 117 11.08 8.39 -0.85
C ASN A 117 10.19 7.22 -0.37
N ASN A 118 8.86 7.35 -0.50
CA ASN A 118 7.90 6.36 -0.04
C ASN A 118 6.91 6.02 -1.15
N GLU A 119 5.77 6.70 -1.22
CA GLU A 119 4.62 6.36 -2.06
C GLU A 119 4.96 6.17 -3.54
N ALA A 120 5.89 6.95 -4.08
CA ALA A 120 6.38 6.78 -5.46
C ALA A 120 6.99 5.39 -5.73
N ASN A 121 7.52 4.73 -4.69
CA ASN A 121 8.13 3.40 -4.77
C ASN A 121 7.15 2.29 -4.37
N ASP A 122 5.96 2.62 -3.88
CA ASP A 122 4.98 1.61 -3.50
C ASP A 122 4.33 0.96 -4.72
N PHE A 123 4.26 1.64 -5.86
CA PHE A 123 3.68 1.06 -7.07
C PHE A 123 4.61 0.00 -7.69
N PRO A 124 4.09 -1.15 -8.19
CA PRO A 124 2.68 -1.56 -8.24
C PRO A 124 2.12 -2.15 -6.93
N ASP A 125 3.00 -2.58 -6.03
CA ASP A 125 2.64 -3.07 -4.69
C ASP A 125 3.76 -2.77 -3.68
N PRO A 126 3.44 -2.27 -2.47
CA PRO A 126 4.44 -1.85 -1.49
C PRO A 126 5.32 -3.01 -0.98
N PHE A 127 4.81 -4.25 -1.04
CA PHE A 127 5.53 -5.45 -0.65
C PHE A 127 6.41 -6.02 -1.76
N LEU A 128 6.18 -5.63 -3.02
CA LEU A 128 7.01 -6.08 -4.13
C LEU A 128 8.43 -5.54 -3.97
N ASN A 129 9.42 -6.44 -3.89
CA ASN A 129 10.83 -6.10 -3.68
C ASN A 129 11.08 -5.17 -2.47
N TYR A 130 10.26 -5.27 -1.42
CA TYR A 130 10.28 -4.33 -0.30
C TYR A 130 11.67 -4.14 0.36
N LYS A 131 12.49 -5.20 0.38
CA LYS A 131 13.87 -5.15 0.92
C LYS A 131 14.78 -4.21 0.11
N GLU A 132 14.59 -4.14 -1.20
CA GLU A 132 15.34 -3.25 -2.10
C GLU A 132 14.92 -1.79 -1.91
N LYS A 133 13.67 -1.55 -1.49
CA LYS A 133 13.13 -0.22 -1.14
C LYS A 133 13.59 0.28 0.24
N GLY A 134 14.31 -0.55 1.00
CA GLY A 134 14.70 -0.26 2.39
C GLY A 134 13.60 -0.53 3.43
N TYR A 135 12.51 -1.19 3.03
CA TYR A 135 11.38 -1.47 3.91
C TYR A 135 11.61 -2.74 4.74
N GLN A 136 10.81 -2.88 5.79
CA GLN A 136 10.80 -4.06 6.66
C GLN A 136 9.38 -4.56 6.82
N VAL A 137 9.21 -5.88 6.82
CA VAL A 137 7.92 -6.54 7.06
C VAL A 137 8.06 -7.46 8.26
N GLU A 138 7.19 -7.29 9.24
CA GLU A 138 7.14 -8.08 10.47
C GLU A 138 5.80 -8.80 10.58
N TYR A 139 5.82 -10.10 10.85
CA TYR A 139 4.62 -10.87 11.17
C TYR A 139 4.23 -10.64 12.63
N MET A 140 3.02 -10.10 12.84
CA MET A 140 2.51 -9.73 14.16
C MET A 140 1.54 -10.77 14.75
N GLY A 141 1.36 -11.91 14.11
CA GLY A 141 0.38 -12.93 14.49
C GLY A 141 -0.90 -12.87 13.68
N GLU A 142 -1.95 -13.51 14.19
CA GLU A 142 -3.26 -13.60 13.54
C GLU A 142 -4.28 -12.72 14.28
N GLU A 143 -5.22 -12.15 13.53
CA GLU A 143 -6.32 -11.37 14.08
C GLU A 143 -7.59 -11.57 13.23
N THR A 144 -8.75 -11.62 13.87
CA THR A 144 -10.03 -11.60 13.14
C THR A 144 -10.45 -10.15 12.94
N VAL A 145 -10.56 -9.71 11.68
CA VAL A 145 -11.05 -8.37 11.33
C VAL A 145 -12.29 -8.48 10.45
N GLU A 146 -13.34 -7.75 10.79
CA GLU A 146 -14.64 -7.78 10.10
C GLU A 146 -15.22 -9.21 9.88
N GLY A 147 -14.88 -10.16 10.75
CA GLY A 147 -15.33 -11.56 10.69
C GLY A 147 -14.47 -12.49 9.83
N VAL A 148 -13.36 -11.99 9.25
CA VAL A 148 -12.40 -12.77 8.47
C VAL A 148 -11.16 -13.05 9.31
N GLU A 149 -10.68 -14.29 9.32
CA GLU A 149 -9.39 -14.61 9.94
C GLU A 149 -8.25 -14.11 9.06
N THR A 150 -7.31 -13.36 9.64
CA THR A 150 -6.22 -12.73 8.88
C THR A 150 -4.86 -12.93 9.51
N TYR A 151 -3.82 -12.90 8.67
CA TYR A 151 -2.44 -12.66 9.11
C TYR A 151 -2.20 -11.16 9.22
N LYS A 152 -1.60 -10.74 10.33
CA LYS A 152 -1.27 -9.34 10.59
C LYS A 152 0.18 -9.07 10.27
N LEU A 153 0.45 -8.22 9.27
CA LEU A 153 1.80 -7.80 8.88
C LEU A 153 2.01 -6.31 9.16
N LYS A 154 3.12 -5.95 9.79
CA LYS A 154 3.56 -4.55 9.87
C LYS A 154 4.56 -4.27 8.77
N LEU A 155 4.24 -3.33 7.89
CA LEU A 155 5.15 -2.76 6.91
C LEU A 155 5.74 -1.46 7.48
N THR A 156 7.05 -1.44 7.71
CA THR A 156 7.81 -0.23 8.08
C THR A 156 8.52 0.29 6.83
N LYS A 157 8.29 1.56 6.49
CA LYS A 157 8.84 2.24 5.31
C LYS A 157 9.96 3.21 5.69
N ASN A 158 10.44 3.96 4.71
CA ASN A 158 11.41 5.02 4.95
C ASN A 158 10.78 6.12 5.82
N LYS A 159 11.59 6.70 6.71
CA LYS A 159 11.12 7.77 7.58
C LYS A 159 10.62 8.96 6.78
N LEU A 160 9.64 9.65 7.36
CA LEU A 160 9.13 10.90 6.83
C LEU A 160 9.82 12.07 7.51
N ILE A 161 9.88 13.20 6.82
CA ILE A 161 10.40 14.45 7.35
C ILE A 161 9.21 15.37 7.61
N SER A 162 9.15 15.96 8.81
CA SER A 162 8.17 16.98 9.19
C SER A 162 8.87 18.06 10.00
N ASP A 163 8.85 19.31 9.51
CA ASP A 163 9.56 20.43 10.15
C ASP A 163 11.05 20.12 10.41
N GLY A 164 11.69 19.36 9.50
CA GLY A 164 13.07 18.91 9.63
C GLY A 164 13.32 17.80 10.67
N VAL A 165 12.26 17.23 11.25
CA VAL A 165 12.34 16.09 12.18
C VAL A 165 11.95 14.81 11.44
N GLU A 166 12.73 13.74 11.66
CA GLU A 166 12.39 12.42 11.15
C GLU A 166 11.30 11.76 12.00
N GLU A 167 10.26 11.26 11.34
CA GLU A 167 9.12 10.57 11.93
C GLU A 167 9.01 9.15 11.36
N ASP A 168 8.64 8.19 12.22
CA ASP A 168 8.48 6.80 11.82
C ASP A 168 7.29 6.63 10.86
N ASN A 169 7.47 5.82 9.83
CA ASN A 169 6.46 5.52 8.82
C ASN A 169 6.16 4.03 8.80
N PHE A 170 4.97 3.63 9.22
CA PHE A 170 4.54 2.25 9.13
C PHE A 170 3.03 2.14 8.93
N ALA A 171 2.62 1.01 8.37
CA ALA A 171 1.23 0.59 8.29
C ALA A 171 1.12 -0.88 8.66
N VAL A 172 -0.01 -1.24 9.27
CA VAL A 172 -0.38 -2.62 9.59
C VAL A 172 -1.37 -3.09 8.55
N TYR A 173 -1.13 -4.26 7.96
CA TYR A 173 -1.96 -4.90 6.96
C TYR A 173 -2.52 -6.20 7.51
N TYR A 174 -3.75 -6.50 7.11
CA TYR A 174 -4.48 -7.71 7.48
C TYR A 174 -4.75 -8.50 6.21
N PHE A 175 -4.03 -9.61 6.05
CA PHE A 175 -4.10 -10.49 4.90
C PHE A 175 -5.07 -11.63 5.19
N ASP A 176 -6.10 -11.79 4.36
CA ASP A 176 -7.01 -12.94 4.43
C ASP A 176 -6.22 -14.26 4.42
N LYS A 177 -6.55 -15.19 5.33
CA LYS A 177 -5.89 -16.50 5.41
C LYS A 177 -6.28 -17.45 4.28
N GLU A 178 -7.41 -17.22 3.60
CA GLU A 178 -7.84 -18.07 2.49
C GLU A 178 -7.12 -17.68 1.20
N ASN A 179 -7.15 -16.40 0.83
CA ASN A 179 -6.63 -15.93 -0.46
C ASN A 179 -5.29 -15.21 -0.38
N PHE A 180 -4.79 -14.92 0.82
CA PHE A 180 -3.53 -14.20 1.05
C PHE A 180 -3.52 -12.78 0.47
N VAL A 181 -4.68 -12.13 0.34
CA VAL A 181 -4.78 -10.73 -0.11
C VAL A 181 -5.05 -9.79 1.07
N PRO A 182 -4.51 -8.56 1.07
CA PRO A 182 -4.83 -7.60 2.11
C PRO A 182 -6.32 -7.20 2.01
N ILE A 183 -7.07 -7.25 3.10
CA ILE A 183 -8.47 -6.79 3.15
C ILE A 183 -8.64 -5.50 3.94
N LEU A 184 -7.65 -5.18 4.78
CA LEU A 184 -7.58 -3.97 5.57
C LEU A 184 -6.12 -3.57 5.75
N SER A 185 -5.84 -2.27 5.70
CA SER A 185 -4.62 -1.69 6.27
C SER A 185 -4.96 -0.54 7.19
N GLU A 186 -4.12 -0.29 8.19
CA GLU A 186 -4.27 0.84 9.09
C GLU A 186 -2.94 1.46 9.49
N ASN A 187 -2.96 2.78 9.67
CA ASN A 187 -1.85 3.55 10.20
C ASN A 187 -2.39 4.75 10.98
N THR A 188 -1.50 5.38 11.75
CA THR A 188 -1.74 6.71 12.31
C THR A 188 -0.93 7.69 11.50
N MET A 189 -1.54 8.74 10.96
CA MET A 189 -0.85 9.74 10.16
C MET A 189 0.34 10.31 10.95
N PRO A 190 1.58 10.12 10.50
CA PRO A 190 2.77 10.53 11.24
C PRO A 190 3.09 12.02 11.08
N VAL A 191 2.69 12.63 9.96
CA VAL A 191 3.07 13.99 9.55
C VAL A 191 1.88 14.75 8.93
N GLY A 192 2.08 16.05 8.70
CA GLY A 192 1.12 16.91 8.00
C GLY A 192 -0.11 17.32 8.84
N PRO A 193 -1.09 18.01 8.22
CA PRO A 193 -2.26 18.57 8.92
C PRO A 193 -3.14 17.52 9.62
N GLN A 194 -3.03 16.26 9.21
CA GLN A 194 -3.80 15.14 9.74
C GLN A 194 -3.02 14.32 10.79
N LYS A 195 -1.83 14.77 11.23
CA LYS A 195 -1.00 14.04 12.19
C LYS A 195 -1.80 13.55 13.41
N GLY A 196 -1.63 12.28 13.76
CA GLY A 196 -2.33 11.61 14.86
C GLY A 196 -3.71 11.04 14.49
N MET A 197 -4.24 11.31 13.29
CA MET A 197 -5.48 10.69 12.83
C MET A 197 -5.24 9.22 12.47
N LYS A 198 -6.13 8.34 12.94
CA LYS A 198 -6.15 6.94 12.50
C LYS A 198 -6.75 6.87 11.10
N VAL A 199 -6.06 6.21 10.19
CA VAL A 199 -6.51 5.95 8.83
C VAL A 199 -6.63 4.45 8.64
N GLN A 200 -7.71 4.02 8.00
CA GLN A 200 -7.94 2.63 7.65
C GLN A 200 -8.32 2.56 6.17
N THR A 201 -7.70 1.67 5.42
CA THR A 201 -8.05 1.40 4.03
C THR A 201 -8.59 -0.01 3.93
N VAL A 202 -9.84 -0.14 3.47
CA VAL A 202 -10.48 -1.43 3.23
C VAL A 202 -10.36 -1.75 1.75
N TYR A 203 -9.93 -2.98 1.45
CA TYR A 203 -9.78 -3.50 0.09
C TYR A 203 -10.78 -4.64 -0.11
N SER A 204 -11.54 -4.58 -1.20
CA SER A 204 -12.53 -5.60 -1.52
C SER A 204 -12.75 -5.71 -3.02
N ASP A 205 -13.54 -6.70 -3.41
CA ASP A 205 -13.89 -6.96 -4.82
C ASP A 205 -12.64 -7.20 -5.67
N TYR A 206 -11.82 -8.17 -5.25
CA TYR A 206 -10.65 -8.57 -6.03
C TYR A 206 -11.08 -9.21 -7.35
N GLN A 207 -10.63 -8.63 -8.46
CA GLN A 207 -10.95 -9.10 -9.81
C GLN A 207 -9.68 -9.14 -10.67
N GLU A 208 -9.79 -9.83 -11.80
CA GLU A 208 -8.73 -9.87 -12.80
C GLU A 208 -8.43 -8.47 -13.36
N ALA A 209 -7.15 -8.17 -13.52
CA ALA A 209 -6.62 -6.93 -14.08
C ALA A 209 -5.40 -7.29 -14.94
N GLY A 210 -5.65 -7.64 -16.20
CA GLY A 210 -4.63 -8.31 -17.02
C GLY A 210 -4.30 -9.68 -16.45
N ASP A 211 -3.02 -9.93 -16.16
CA ASP A 211 -2.54 -11.22 -15.63
C ASP A 211 -2.42 -11.25 -14.09
N ILE A 212 -2.94 -10.23 -13.40
CA ILE A 212 -2.96 -10.17 -11.92
C ILE A 212 -4.38 -10.05 -11.37
N PHE A 213 -4.55 -10.26 -10.07
CA PHE A 213 -5.76 -9.89 -9.33
C PHE A 213 -5.52 -8.61 -8.51
N TYR A 214 -6.44 -7.66 -8.59
CA TYR A 214 -6.34 -6.35 -7.92
C TYR A 214 -7.68 -6.00 -7.26
N PRO A 215 -7.71 -5.24 -6.13
CA PRO A 215 -8.96 -4.82 -5.52
C PRO A 215 -9.68 -3.77 -6.37
N TYR A 216 -10.96 -3.99 -6.71
CA TYR A 216 -11.78 -3.03 -7.47
C TYR A 216 -12.58 -2.09 -6.56
N SER A 217 -12.57 -2.32 -5.24
CA SER A 217 -13.20 -1.43 -4.26
C SER A 217 -12.19 -1.10 -3.15
N ILE A 218 -11.89 0.19 -3.01
CA ILE A 218 -10.96 0.73 -2.01
C ILE A 218 -11.69 1.80 -1.22
N THR A 219 -11.79 1.65 0.11
CA THR A 219 -12.45 2.64 0.97
C THR A 219 -11.53 3.09 2.09
N THR A 220 -11.27 4.40 2.14
CA THR A 220 -10.47 5.03 3.18
C THR A 220 -11.38 5.63 4.26
N LYS A 221 -11.18 5.19 5.49
CA LYS A 221 -11.86 5.68 6.70
C LYS A 221 -10.88 6.52 7.53
N PHE A 222 -11.35 7.65 8.05
CA PHE A 222 -10.60 8.52 8.96
C PHE A 222 -11.25 8.47 10.35
N ASN A 223 -10.51 8.08 11.38
CA ASN A 223 -11.01 7.86 12.74
C ASN A 223 -12.29 6.98 12.77
N GLY A 224 -12.34 5.97 11.90
CA GLY A 224 -13.48 5.05 11.76
C GLY A 224 -14.67 5.58 10.95
N GLN A 225 -14.66 6.85 10.53
CA GLN A 225 -15.69 7.42 9.65
C GLN A 225 -15.31 7.23 8.19
N ALA A 226 -16.27 6.81 7.36
CA ALA A 226 -16.06 6.69 5.92
C ALA A 226 -15.67 8.05 5.34
N GLY A 227 -14.53 8.10 4.66
CA GLY A 227 -14.00 9.30 4.02
C GLY A 227 -14.12 9.21 2.51
N GLN A 228 -13.07 8.69 1.88
CA GLN A 228 -12.99 8.54 0.44
C GLN A 228 -13.24 7.09 0.04
N SER A 229 -13.82 6.89 -1.14
CA SER A 229 -13.94 5.56 -1.74
C SER A 229 -13.56 5.62 -3.20
N ILE A 230 -13.03 4.52 -3.71
CA ILE A 230 -12.70 4.33 -5.12
C ILE A 230 -13.38 3.03 -5.51
N LYS A 231 -14.22 3.10 -6.54
CA LYS A 231 -14.77 1.94 -7.22
C LYS A 231 -14.20 1.92 -8.63
N ILE A 232 -13.39 0.91 -8.92
CA ILE A 232 -12.75 0.73 -10.20
C ILE A 232 -13.72 -0.03 -11.11
N GLU A 233 -13.79 0.42 -12.37
CA GLU A 233 -14.56 -0.22 -13.43
C GLU A 233 -13.65 -0.94 -14.41
N SER A 234 -12.46 -0.41 -14.67
CA SER A 234 -11.45 -1.10 -15.48
C SER A 234 -10.03 -0.72 -15.10
N ILE A 235 -9.13 -1.68 -15.32
CA ILE A 235 -7.68 -1.55 -15.16
C ILE A 235 -7.00 -1.93 -16.48
N GLU A 236 -6.21 -1.01 -17.02
CA GLU A 236 -5.33 -1.21 -18.16
C GLU A 236 -3.88 -1.33 -17.63
N ILE A 237 -3.28 -2.52 -17.77
CA ILE A 237 -1.88 -2.78 -17.41
C ILE A 237 -0.97 -2.34 -18.57
N ASN A 238 0.12 -1.66 -18.23
CA ASN A 238 1.10 -1.11 -19.15
C ASN A 238 0.48 -0.22 -20.24
N PRO A 239 -0.31 0.81 -19.86
CA PRO A 239 -0.98 1.70 -20.80
C PRO A 239 0.05 2.54 -21.57
N SER A 240 -0.30 2.96 -22.80
CA SER A 240 0.46 4.03 -23.46
C SER A 240 0.20 5.37 -22.77
N VAL A 241 1.28 6.09 -22.43
CA VAL A 241 1.21 7.35 -21.69
C VAL A 241 1.83 8.53 -22.43
N GLU A 242 2.10 8.40 -23.73
CA GLU A 242 2.72 9.44 -24.56
C GLU A 242 1.92 10.76 -24.56
N GLU A 243 0.59 10.65 -24.52
CA GLU A 243 -0.34 11.80 -24.52
C GLU A 243 -0.66 12.31 -23.09
N VAL A 244 -0.12 11.66 -22.05
CA VAL A 244 -0.41 12.02 -20.65
C VAL A 244 0.59 13.06 -20.18
N ASN A 245 0.10 14.28 -19.95
CA ASN A 245 0.91 15.32 -19.32
C ASN A 245 0.95 15.15 -17.80
N PHE A 246 2.04 14.61 -17.25
CA PHE A 246 2.24 14.51 -15.80
C PHE A 246 2.70 15.83 -15.18
N SER A 247 3.26 16.75 -15.98
CA SER A 247 3.84 18.00 -15.50
C SER A 247 2.77 19.04 -15.17
N MET A 248 3.12 19.93 -14.25
CA MET A 248 2.30 21.06 -13.87
C MET A 248 2.05 21.96 -15.09
N PRO A 249 0.80 22.36 -15.38
CA PRO A 249 0.52 23.27 -16.49
C PRO A 249 1.16 24.64 -16.22
N THR A 250 1.79 25.22 -17.23
CA THR A 250 2.27 26.60 -17.18
C THR A 250 1.09 27.55 -17.12
N LYS A 251 1.12 28.54 -16.21
CA LYS A 251 0.13 29.63 -16.21
C LYS A 251 0.23 30.38 -17.53
N GLU A 252 -0.87 30.45 -18.29
CA GLU A 252 -1.03 31.44 -19.37
C GLU A 252 -1.17 32.86 -18.81
#